data_AF-A0A7C6S6S2-F1
#
_entry.id   AF-A0A7C6S6S2-F1
#
_cell.length_a   1.000
_cell.length_b   1.000
_cell.length_c   1.000
_cell.angle_alpha   90.00
_cell.angle_beta   90.00
_cell.angle_gamma   90.00
#
_symmetry.space_group_name_H-M   'P 1'
#
loop_
_entity.id
_entity.type
_entity.pdbx_description
1 polymer ?
#
loop_
_entity_poly.entity_id
_entity_poly.type
_entity_poly.pdbx_seq_one_letter_code
_entity_poly.pdbx_strand_id
1 'polypeptide(L)'
;MNDTMSRRCALAHEISHFIVGVGGEHIDGESRDEERARRYARRLLMPDKWILDRLTLPVWEISEQAGVYQNWAAARIRDMERVLSYV
;
A
#
# COMPACT_ATOMS: atom_id res chain seq x y z
N MET A 1 -2.12 -19.28 -6.74
CA MET A 1 -2.11 -18.24 -5.68
C MET A 1 -1.99 -16.80 -6.21
N ASN A 2 -1.54 -16.57 -7.45
CA ASN A 2 -1.30 -15.22 -7.98
C ASN A 2 -2.57 -14.38 -8.24
N ASP A 3 -3.68 -15.03 -8.64
CA ASP A 3 -4.90 -14.32 -9.03
C ASP A 3 -5.65 -13.65 -7.87
N THR A 4 -5.70 -14.29 -6.70
CA THR A 4 -6.39 -13.74 -5.51
C THR A 4 -5.66 -12.52 -4.96
N MET A 5 -4.32 -12.58 -4.88
CA MET A 5 -3.49 -11.46 -4.45
C MET A 5 -3.62 -10.28 -5.41
N SER A 6 -3.50 -10.54 -6.71
CA SER A 6 -3.63 -9.51 -7.75
C SER A 6 -4.97 -8.77 -7.67
N ARG A 7 -6.08 -9.51 -7.58
CA ARG A 7 -7.43 -8.92 -7.44
C ARG A 7 -7.58 -8.11 -6.17
N ARG A 8 -7.01 -8.56 -5.05
CA ARG A 8 -7.08 -7.85 -3.77
C ARG A 8 -6.31 -6.53 -3.81
N CYS A 9 -5.09 -6.55 -4.35
CA CYS A 9 -4.28 -5.34 -4.52
C CYS A 9 -4.95 -4.35 -5.49
N ALA A 10 -5.45 -4.84 -6.62
CA ALA A 10 -6.17 -4.03 -7.60
C ALA A 10 -7.43 -3.39 -6.99
N LEU A 11 -8.25 -4.17 -6.29
CA LEU A 11 -9.45 -3.64 -5.64
C LEU A 11 -9.13 -2.56 -4.60
N ALA A 12 -8.10 -2.78 -3.76
CA ALA A 12 -7.67 -1.78 -2.80
C ALA A 12 -7.15 -0.50 -3.47
N HIS A 13 -6.52 -0.63 -4.63
CA HIS A 13 -6.07 0.49 -5.44
C HIS A 13 -7.25 1.31 -5.98
N GLU A 14 -8.23 0.64 -6.60
CA GLU A 14 -9.45 1.29 -7.10
C GLU A 14 -10.21 2.00 -5.98
N ILE A 15 -10.44 1.33 -4.83
CA ILE A 15 -11.06 1.96 -3.65
C ILE A 15 -10.29 3.22 -3.24
N SER A 16 -8.97 3.20 -3.32
CA SER A 16 -8.13 4.32 -2.91
C SER A 16 -8.25 5.50 -3.88
N HIS A 17 -8.39 5.28 -5.19
CA HIS A 17 -8.68 6.34 -6.16
C HIS A 17 -9.95 7.13 -5.78
N PHE A 18 -11.02 6.42 -5.41
CA PHE A 18 -12.25 7.07 -4.94
C PHE A 18 -12.03 7.91 -3.67
N ILE A 19 -11.26 7.39 -2.70
CA ILE A 19 -11.00 8.07 -1.42
C ILE A 19 -10.13 9.30 -1.61
N VAL A 20 -9.09 9.24 -2.45
CA VAL A 20 -8.18 10.37 -2.66
C VAL A 20 -8.80 11.46 -3.55
N GLY A 21 -10.04 11.28 -4.01
CA GLY A 21 -10.76 12.24 -4.85
C GLY A 21 -10.24 12.28 -6.29
N VAL A 22 -9.49 11.25 -6.70
CA VAL A 22 -8.89 11.15 -8.03
C VAL A 22 -9.83 10.33 -8.89
N GLY A 23 -10.93 10.96 -9.29
CA GLY A 23 -11.87 10.38 -10.24
C GLY A 23 -11.27 10.44 -11.65
N GLY A 24 -10.68 9.34 -12.11
CA GLY A 24 -10.59 8.97 -13.54
C GLY A 24 -9.82 9.85 -14.52
N GLU A 25 -9.35 11.05 -14.17
CA GLU A 25 -8.60 11.90 -15.11
C GLU A 25 -7.12 11.52 -15.13
N HIS A 26 -6.79 10.50 -15.94
CA HIS A 26 -5.42 10.20 -16.35
C HIS A 26 -4.91 11.32 -17.26
N ILE A 27 -4.16 12.26 -16.71
CA ILE A 27 -3.31 13.18 -17.48
C ILE A 27 -1.88 12.64 -17.37
N ASP A 28 -1.33 12.29 -18.53
CA ASP A 28 -0.02 11.70 -18.78
C ASP A 28 1.07 11.96 -17.72
N GLY A 29 1.65 10.86 -17.23
CA GLY A 29 2.72 10.83 -16.23
C GLY A 29 2.23 10.18 -14.93
N GLU A 30 3.11 9.48 -14.22
CA GLU A 30 2.81 8.88 -12.91
C GLU A 30 2.45 10.02 -11.94
N SER A 31 1.17 10.39 -11.90
CA SER A 31 0.70 11.59 -11.25
C SER A 31 0.92 11.45 -9.75
N ARG A 32 1.14 12.56 -9.04
CA ARG A 32 1.20 12.56 -7.56
C ARG A 32 -0.03 11.90 -6.93
N ASP A 33 -1.11 11.83 -7.69
CA ASP A 33 -2.39 11.24 -7.36
C ASP A 33 -2.39 9.70 -7.42
N GLU A 34 -1.68 9.12 -8.39
CA GLU A 34 -1.45 7.66 -8.47
C GLU A 34 -0.64 7.16 -7.26
N GLU A 35 0.48 7.80 -6.93
CA GLU A 35 1.26 7.39 -5.75
C GLU A 35 0.50 7.66 -4.43
N ARG A 36 -0.37 8.67 -4.39
CA ARG A 36 -1.28 8.88 -3.26
C ARG A 36 -2.28 7.72 -3.15
N ALA A 37 -2.92 7.31 -4.24
CA ALA A 37 -3.83 6.18 -4.25
C ALA A 37 -3.11 4.88 -3.81
N ARG A 38 -1.91 4.61 -4.33
CA ARG A 38 -1.09 3.46 -3.90
C ARG A 38 -0.73 3.52 -2.42
N ARG A 39 -0.37 4.69 -1.88
CA ARG A 39 -0.09 4.85 -0.44
C ARG A 39 -1.32 4.53 0.40
N TYR A 40 -2.49 5.01 0.01
CA TYR A 40 -3.76 4.69 0.69
C TYR A 40 -4.09 3.20 0.58
N ALA A 41 -3.91 2.59 -0.59
CA ALA A 41 -4.17 1.16 -0.81
C ALA A 41 -3.30 0.29 0.10
N ARG A 42 -2.01 0.61 0.22
CA ARG A 42 -1.09 -0.06 1.15
C ARG A 42 -1.55 0.10 2.60
N ARG A 43 -2.06 1.26 3.00
CA ARG A 43 -2.59 1.50 4.36
C ARG A 43 -3.89 0.76 4.63
N LEU A 44 -4.74 0.61 3.63
CA LEU A 44 -5.97 -0.18 3.72
C LEU A 44 -5.66 -1.67 3.92
N LEU A 45 -4.70 -2.20 3.17
CA LEU A 45 -4.29 -3.61 3.25
C LEU A 45 -3.42 -3.92 4.47
N MET A 46 -2.59 -2.96 4.89
CA MET A 46 -1.67 -3.06 6.03
C MET A 46 -1.82 -1.82 6.94
N PRO A 47 -2.85 -1.80 7.81
CA PRO A 47 -3.12 -0.69 8.73
C PRO A 47 -1.96 -0.41 9.67
N ASP A 48 -1.80 0.84 10.12
CA ASP A 48 -0.70 1.27 11.00
C ASP A 48 -0.52 0.35 12.21
N LYS A 49 -1.61 0.09 12.95
CA LYS A 49 -1.60 -0.81 14.11
C LYS A 49 -1.14 -2.23 13.79
N TRP A 50 -1.38 -2.70 12.57
CA TRP A 50 -1.02 -4.06 12.16
C TRP A 50 0.44 -4.14 11.74
N ILE A 51 0.93 -3.13 11.01
CA ILE A 51 2.30 -3.11 10.50
C ILE A 51 3.31 -2.76 11.61
N LEU A 52 2.96 -1.94 12.60
CA LEU A 52 3.85 -1.53 13.69
C LEU A 52 4.44 -2.73 14.45
N ASP A 53 3.60 -3.69 14.81
CA ASP A 53 4.03 -4.91 15.52
C ASP A 53 4.85 -5.88 14.65
N ARG A 54 5.00 -5.57 13.34
CA ARG A 54 5.61 -6.43 12.32
C ARG A 54 6.83 -5.81 11.66
N LEU A 55 7.23 -4.59 12.04
CA LEU A 55 8.37 -3.90 11.41
C LEU A 55 9.71 -4.65 11.58
N THR A 56 9.81 -5.56 12.54
CA THR A 56 10.98 -6.41 12.76
C THR A 56 11.03 -7.65 11.85
N LEU A 57 9.93 -7.99 11.17
CA LEU A 57 9.87 -9.14 10.29
C LEU A 57 10.49 -8.82 8.92
N PRO A 58 11.03 -9.82 8.21
CA PRO A 58 11.50 -9.62 6.85
C PRO A 58 10.33 -9.30 5.90
N VAL A 59 10.60 -8.47 4.88
CA VAL A 59 9.59 -7.97 3.93
C VAL A 59 8.75 -9.09 3.28
N TRP A 60 9.40 -10.22 2.93
CA TRP A 60 8.72 -11.34 2.29
C TRP A 60 7.67 -11.98 3.20
N GLU A 61 7.92 -12.06 4.50
CA GLU A 61 6.99 -12.64 5.48
C GLU A 61 5.80 -11.70 5.71
N ILE A 62 6.05 -10.40 5.79
CA ILE A 62 4.99 -9.38 5.88
C ILE A 62 4.10 -9.44 4.63
N SER A 63 4.73 -9.55 3.45
CA SER A 63 4.05 -9.69 2.16
C SER A 63 3.15 -10.92 2.10
N GLU A 64 3.64 -12.07 2.58
CA GLU A 64 2.86 -13.31 2.67
C GLU A 64 1.69 -13.19 3.66
N GLN A 65 1.95 -12.71 4.88
CA GLN A 65 0.91 -12.53 5.90
C GLN A 65 -0.19 -11.55 5.47
N ALA A 66 0.18 -10.46 4.80
CA ALA A 66 -0.77 -9.48 4.29
C ALA A 66 -1.45 -9.91 2.98
N GLY A 67 -0.91 -10.90 2.28
CA GLY A 67 -1.35 -11.32 0.96
C GLY A 67 -1.21 -10.18 -0.07
N VAL A 68 -0.05 -9.53 -0.10
CA VAL A 68 0.28 -8.41 -1.00
C VAL A 68 1.63 -8.63 -1.67
N TYR A 69 1.94 -7.85 -2.71
CA TYR A 69 3.27 -7.89 -3.35
C TYR A 69 4.39 -7.41 -2.42
N GLN A 70 5.59 -8.00 -2.55
CA GLN A 70 6.73 -7.62 -1.71
C GLN A 70 7.13 -6.15 -1.84
N ASN A 71 7.03 -5.58 -3.04
CA ASN A 71 7.29 -4.16 -3.27
C ASN A 71 6.27 -3.25 -2.55
N TRP A 72 5.02 -3.70 -2.38
CA TRP A 72 4.01 -2.99 -1.60
C TRP A 72 4.31 -3.06 -0.11
N ALA A 73 4.69 -4.23 0.41
CA ALA A 73 5.12 -4.37 1.79
C ALA A 73 6.35 -3.49 2.07
N ALA A 74 7.37 -3.52 1.21
CA ALA A 74 8.56 -2.68 1.33
C ALA A 74 8.23 -1.18 1.31
N ALA A 75 7.36 -0.74 0.40
CA ALA A 75 6.93 0.66 0.34
C ALA A 75 6.17 1.07 1.59
N ARG A 76 5.35 0.16 2.14
CA ARG A 76 4.60 0.41 3.37
C ARG A 76 5.50 0.56 4.60
N ILE A 77 6.55 -0.24 4.70
CA ILE A 77 7.55 -0.14 5.77
C ILE A 77 8.25 1.23 5.69
N ARG A 78 8.71 1.63 4.51
CA ARG A 78 9.30 2.97 4.30
C ARG A 78 8.34 4.10 4.69
N ASP A 79 7.05 3.97 4.34
CA ASP A 79 6.03 4.95 4.74
C ASP A 79 5.94 5.05 6.28
N MET A 80 6.07 3.94 7.02
CA MET A 80 6.04 3.90 8.49
C MET A 80 7.31 4.45 9.13
N GLU A 81 8.50 4.07 8.63
CA GLU A 81 9.79 4.58 9.10
C GLU A 81 9.83 6.11 9.02
N ARG A 82 9.33 6.67 7.91
CA ARG A 82 9.21 8.12 7.73
C ARG A 82 8.29 8.75 8.78
N VAL A 83 7.14 8.15 9.09
CA VAL A 83 6.23 8.66 10.13
C VAL A 83 6.89 8.62 11.50
N LEU A 84 7.56 7.53 11.85
CA LEU A 84 8.23 7.36 13.13
C LEU A 84 9.43 8.31 13.31
N SER A 85 10.10 8.72 12.23
CA SER A 85 11.19 9.70 12.30
C SER A 85 10.75 11.14 12.65
N TYR A 86 9.45 11.44 12.55
CA TYR A 86 8.89 12.75 12.89
C TYR A 86 8.29 12.81 14.30
N VAL A 87 8.33 11.70 15.04
CA VAL A 87 7.86 11.59 16.43
C VAL A 87 9.08 11.56 17.34
#